data_AF-A0A067M513-F1
#
_entry.id   AF-A0A067M513-F1
#
_cell.length_a   1.000
_cell.length_b   1.000
_cell.length_c   1.000
_cell.angle_alpha   90.00
_cell.angle_beta   90.00
_cell.angle_gamma   90.00
#
_symmetry.space_group_name_H-M   'P 1'
#
loop_
_entity.id
_entity.type
_entity.pdbx_description
1 polymer ?
#
loop_
_entity_poly.entity_id
_entity_poly.type
_entity_poly.pdbx_seq_one_letter_code
_entity_poly.pdbx_strand_id
1 'polypeptide(L)'
;MSNAVQVPAGYRGTITGVARSGNLQRAKFELKDNTGYVLGVSQVMDQQVDPSSTTWSFGPFAFTATISVVVDYQGAPGQTFKPSKVVAPITVAKVANAKNHHGYIISTVLSEDHTDNDYNDAIISIFQYK
;
A
#
# COMPACT_ATOMS: atom_id res chain seq x y z
N MET A 1 15.35 0.56 -2.22
CA MET A 1 14.71 1.10 -1.00
C MET A 1 13.50 0.21 -0.70
N SER A 2 13.31 -0.25 0.53
CA SER A 2 12.19 -1.14 0.85
C SER A 2 10.91 -0.34 1.10
N ASN A 3 9.87 -0.56 0.31
CA ASN A 3 8.54 0.03 0.50
C ASN A 3 7.77 -0.76 1.57
N ALA A 4 8.35 -0.82 2.76
CA ALA A 4 7.85 -1.58 3.89
C ALA A 4 7.17 -0.64 4.89
N VAL A 5 5.96 -1.01 5.31
CA VAL A 5 5.18 -0.29 6.31
C VAL A 5 4.98 -1.21 7.52
N GLN A 6 5.34 -0.70 8.70
CA GLN A 6 5.11 -1.43 9.95
C GLN A 6 3.65 -1.31 10.38
N VAL A 7 3.09 -2.42 10.83
CA VAL A 7 1.78 -2.51 11.48
C VAL A 7 2.03 -2.85 12.95
N PRO A 8 1.85 -1.91 13.89
CA PRO A 8 2.08 -2.18 15.30
C PRO A 8 1.12 -3.23 15.83
N ALA A 9 1.55 -3.97 16.86
CA ALA A 9 0.68 -4.92 17.55
C ALA A 9 -0.62 -4.25 18.02
N GLY A 10 -1.74 -4.96 17.85
CA GLY A 10 -3.10 -4.52 18.18
C GLY A 10 -3.76 -3.64 17.12
N TYR A 11 -3.03 -3.16 16.10
CA TYR A 11 -3.64 -2.40 15.01
C TYR A 11 -4.29 -3.33 13.99
N ARG A 12 -5.45 -2.92 13.49
CA ARG A 12 -6.09 -3.46 12.28
C ARG A 12 -6.13 -2.37 11.22
N GLY A 13 -6.41 -2.74 9.98
CA GLY A 13 -6.36 -1.74 8.93
C GLY A 13 -6.83 -2.21 7.58
N THR A 14 -6.70 -1.31 6.61
CA THR A 14 -7.09 -1.50 5.23
C THR A 14 -6.04 -0.92 4.30
N ILE A 15 -5.83 -1.59 3.18
CA ILE A 15 -5.05 -1.07 2.07
C ILE A 15 -5.99 -0.75 0.92
N THR A 16 -5.85 0.46 0.37
CA THR A 16 -6.54 0.92 -0.83
C THR A 16 -5.52 1.48 -1.82
N GLY A 17 -5.88 1.51 -3.09
CA GLY A 17 -5.02 2.03 -4.15
C GLY A 17 -5.82 2.73 -5.23
N VAL A 18 -5.24 3.76 -5.81
CA VAL A 18 -5.75 4.45 -7.00
C VAL A 18 -4.63 4.55 -8.02
N ALA A 19 -4.89 4.13 -9.27
CA ALA A 19 -4.00 4.40 -10.39
C ALA A 19 -4.31 5.80 -10.95
N ARG A 20 -3.29 6.54 -11.40
CA ARG A 20 -3.43 7.79 -12.14
C ARG A 20 -2.58 7.85 -13.44
N SER A 21 -2.33 6.71 -14.06
CA SER A 21 -1.51 6.59 -15.26
C SER A 21 -2.29 6.21 -16.52
N GLY A 22 -1.82 6.61 -17.69
CA GLY A 22 -2.27 6.05 -18.97
C GLY A 22 -1.86 4.58 -19.18
N ASN A 23 -0.86 4.10 -18.42
CA ASN A 23 -0.42 2.71 -18.39
C ASN A 23 -1.16 1.91 -17.32
N LEU A 24 -1.31 0.59 -17.51
CA LEU A 24 -1.88 -0.26 -16.45
C LEU A 24 -0.94 -0.29 -15.25
N GLN A 25 -1.51 -0.21 -14.06
CA GLN A 25 -0.79 -0.23 -12.79
C GLN A 25 -1.30 -1.37 -11.93
N ARG A 26 -0.37 -2.03 -11.23
CA ARG A 26 -0.64 -3.18 -10.39
C ARG A 26 0.12 -3.07 -9.09
N ALA A 27 -0.59 -3.07 -7.97
CA ALA A 27 0.02 -3.12 -6.65
C ALA A 27 -0.09 -4.51 -6.04
N LYS A 28 1.03 -5.05 -5.56
CA LYS A 28 1.14 -6.32 -4.85
C LYS A 28 1.53 -6.02 -3.41
N PHE A 29 0.89 -6.74 -2.48
CA PHE A 29 1.12 -6.62 -1.05
C PHE A 29 1.56 -7.95 -0.51
N GLU A 30 2.58 -7.91 0.34
CA GLU A 30 3.02 -9.06 1.12
C GLU A 30 3.02 -8.67 2.59
N LEU A 31 2.20 -9.35 3.40
CA LEU A 31 2.16 -9.18 4.84
C LEU A 31 3.02 -10.26 5.50
N LYS A 32 3.97 -9.83 6.33
CA LYS A 32 4.85 -10.69 7.11
C LYS A 32 4.68 -10.48 8.61
N ASP A 33 4.84 -11.54 9.38
CA ASP A 33 5.00 -11.41 10.83
C ASP A 33 6.40 -10.89 11.21
N ASN A 34 6.69 -10.82 12.52
CA ASN A 34 7.97 -10.37 13.05
C ASN A 34 9.14 -11.35 12.82
N THR A 35 8.87 -12.58 12.37
CA THR A 35 9.90 -13.57 11.97
C THR A 35 10.22 -13.51 10.47
N GLY A 36 9.40 -12.79 9.70
CA GLY A 36 9.49 -12.72 8.25
C GLY A 36 8.63 -13.74 7.51
N TYR A 37 7.82 -14.53 8.23
CA TYR A 37 6.89 -15.49 7.62
C TYR A 37 5.73 -14.76 6.94
N VAL A 38 5.41 -15.17 5.71
CA VAL A 38 4.34 -14.55 4.90
C VAL A 38 2.98 -15.02 5.37
N LEU A 39 2.19 -14.10 5.90
CA LEU A 39 0.82 -14.33 6.38
C LEU A 39 -0.23 -14.19 5.28
N GLY A 40 0.07 -13.40 4.24
CA GLY A 40 -0.86 -13.17 3.15
C GLY A 40 -0.26 -12.35 2.02
N VAL A 41 -0.76 -12.60 0.82
CA VAL A 41 -0.43 -11.86 -0.39
C VAL A 41 -1.74 -11.38 -1.02
N SER A 42 -1.76 -10.16 -1.52
CA SER A 42 -2.89 -9.59 -2.22
C SER A 42 -2.43 -8.77 -3.42
N GLN A 43 -3.30 -8.63 -4.41
CA GLN A 43 -3.12 -7.71 -5.53
C GLN A 43 -4.31 -6.76 -5.58
N VAL A 44 -4.03 -5.46 -5.61
CA VAL A 44 -5.03 -4.41 -5.77
C VAL A 44 -4.64 -3.58 -7.00
N MET A 45 -5.66 -3.24 -7.80
CA MET A 45 -5.61 -2.48 -9.06
C MET A 45 -5.30 -3.27 -10.34
N ASP A 46 -6.09 -2.96 -11.38
CA ASP A 46 -5.75 -3.20 -12.80
C ASP A 46 -6.26 -2.05 -13.73
N GLN A 47 -7.04 -1.04 -13.29
CA GLN A 47 -7.31 0.18 -14.09
C GLN A 47 -7.95 1.36 -13.33
N GLN A 48 -7.72 2.58 -13.84
CA GLN A 48 -8.00 3.92 -13.30
C GLN A 48 -9.51 4.22 -13.12
N VAL A 49 -9.87 4.74 -11.94
CA VAL A 49 -11.20 5.30 -11.58
C VAL A 49 -12.39 4.30 -11.64
N ASP A 50 -12.16 2.99 -11.43
CA ASP A 50 -13.22 1.95 -11.40
C ASP A 50 -13.80 1.67 -9.98
N PRO A 51 -15.14 1.53 -9.83
CA PRO A 51 -15.88 1.59 -8.57
C PRO A 51 -15.86 0.32 -7.69
N SER A 52 -15.13 -0.72 -8.09
CA SER A 52 -15.04 -2.00 -7.36
C SER A 52 -13.84 -2.11 -6.40
N SER A 53 -13.10 -1.00 -6.19
CA SER A 53 -11.88 -0.87 -5.37
C SER A 53 -11.74 -1.96 -4.30
N THR A 54 -10.93 -2.98 -4.61
CA THR A 54 -10.66 -4.11 -3.73
C THR A 54 -9.85 -3.63 -2.54
N THR A 55 -10.54 -3.38 -1.43
CA THR A 55 -9.90 -3.06 -0.16
C THR A 55 -9.34 -4.33 0.43
N TRP A 56 -8.06 -4.33 0.84
CA TRP A 56 -7.48 -5.44 1.56
C TRP A 56 -7.43 -5.14 3.05
N SER A 57 -8.25 -5.82 3.84
CA SER A 57 -8.28 -5.68 5.30
C SER A 57 -7.29 -6.62 5.97
N PHE A 58 -6.71 -6.18 7.08
CA PHE A 58 -5.75 -6.97 7.87
C PHE A 58 -5.92 -6.73 9.37
N GLY A 59 -5.39 -7.67 10.16
CA GLY A 59 -5.34 -7.58 11.62
C GLY A 59 -6.71 -7.65 12.30
N PRO A 60 -6.76 -7.38 13.62
CA PRO A 60 -5.62 -7.03 14.47
C PRO A 60 -4.68 -8.22 14.70
N PHE A 61 -3.39 -7.93 14.83
CA PHE A 61 -2.37 -8.95 15.14
C PHE A 61 -1.85 -8.76 16.57
N ALA A 62 -1.48 -9.85 17.25
CA ALA A 62 -0.86 -9.79 18.58
C ALA A 62 0.64 -9.41 18.53
N PHE A 63 1.20 -9.25 17.34
CA PHE A 63 2.60 -8.95 17.07
C PHE A 63 2.71 -7.78 16.08
N THR A 64 3.90 -7.20 15.99
CA THR A 64 4.21 -6.24 14.92
C THR A 64 4.35 -6.99 13.60
N ALA A 65 3.62 -6.55 12.58
CA ALA A 65 3.68 -7.10 11.24
C ALA A 65 4.30 -6.08 10.26
N THR A 66 4.77 -6.56 9.11
CA THR A 66 5.32 -5.71 8.05
C THR A 66 4.54 -5.93 6.76
N ILE A 67 4.06 -4.85 6.15
CA ILE A 67 3.47 -4.87 4.80
C ILE A 67 4.53 -4.37 3.82
N SER A 68 4.89 -5.18 2.84
CA SER A 68 5.71 -4.77 1.70
C SER A 68 4.83 -4.45 0.50
N VAL A 69 5.09 -3.33 -0.16
CA VAL A 69 4.36 -2.87 -1.34
C VAL A 69 5.26 -2.90 -2.57
N VAL A 70 4.82 -3.59 -3.62
CA VAL A 70 5.44 -3.55 -4.94
C VAL A 70 4.43 -2.98 -5.91
N VAL A 71 4.84 -1.99 -6.70
CA VAL A 71 4.03 -1.44 -7.79
C VAL A 71 4.73 -1.75 -9.09
N ASP A 72 3.98 -2.38 -9.99
CA ASP A 72 4.42 -2.67 -11.35
C ASP A 72 3.50 -1.96 -12.34
N TYR A 73 4.03 -1.67 -13.53
CA TYR A 73 3.29 -1.09 -14.63
C TYR A 73 3.46 -1.87 -15.93
N GLN A 74 2.50 -1.71 -16.84
CA GLN A 74 2.56 -2.24 -18.20
C GLN A 74 2.63 -1.07 -19.20
N GLY A 75 3.79 -0.89 -19.84
CA GLY A 75 4.04 0.26 -20.72
C GLY A 75 3.30 0.26 -22.07
N ALA A 76 2.71 -0.87 -22.45
CA ALA A 76 1.76 -0.97 -23.55
C ALA A 76 0.88 -2.21 -23.39
N PRO A 77 -0.39 -2.20 -23.84
CA PRO A 77 -1.29 -3.35 -23.73
C PRO A 77 -0.64 -4.66 -24.20
N GLY A 78 -0.64 -5.67 -23.31
CA GLY A 78 -0.09 -7.00 -23.60
C GLY A 78 1.40 -7.17 -23.32
N GLN A 79 2.13 -6.13 -22.92
CA GLN A 79 3.52 -6.26 -22.48
C GLN A 79 3.64 -6.88 -21.08
N THR A 80 4.83 -7.34 -20.72
CA THR A 80 5.09 -7.80 -19.35
C THR A 80 5.05 -6.61 -18.38
N PHE A 81 4.51 -6.84 -17.18
CA PHE A 81 4.61 -5.88 -16.08
C PHE A 81 6.07 -5.72 -15.65
N LYS A 82 6.51 -4.47 -15.48
CA LYS A 82 7.84 -4.13 -14.96
C LYS A 82 7.70 -3.24 -13.72
N PRO A 83 8.68 -3.27 -12.80
CA PRO A 83 8.61 -2.47 -11.59
C PRO A 83 8.53 -0.97 -11.89
N SER A 84 7.62 -0.26 -11.23
CA SER A 84 7.60 1.20 -11.18
C SER A 84 8.67 1.70 -10.22
N LYS A 85 9.12 2.95 -10.38
CA LYS A 85 9.83 3.65 -9.29
C LYS A 85 8.84 3.89 -8.17
N VAL A 86 9.30 3.84 -6.94
CA VAL A 86 8.44 4.06 -5.77
C VAL A 86 9.16 4.95 -4.76
N VAL A 87 8.45 5.93 -4.22
CA VAL A 87 8.92 6.76 -3.10
C VAL A 87 8.77 5.98 -1.80
N ALA A 88 9.72 6.15 -0.88
CA ALA A 88 9.59 5.61 0.47
C ALA A 88 8.24 6.02 1.10
N PRO A 89 7.58 5.14 1.88
CA PRO A 89 6.27 5.44 2.43
C PRO A 89 6.25 6.74 3.24
N ILE A 90 5.27 7.60 2.96
CA ILE A 90 5.02 8.83 3.71
C ILE A 90 4.03 8.48 4.83
N THR A 91 4.49 8.53 6.08
CA THR A 91 3.67 8.13 7.23
C THR A 91 3.22 9.33 8.05
N VAL A 92 1.90 9.41 8.29
CA VAL A 92 1.27 10.37 9.20
C VAL A 92 0.58 9.59 10.32
N ALA A 93 0.80 9.98 11.57
CA ALA A 93 0.19 9.33 12.72
C ALA A 93 -0.57 10.33 13.59
N LYS A 94 -1.77 9.93 14.03
CA LYS A 94 -2.50 10.59 15.10
C LYS A 94 -2.45 9.68 16.33
N VAL A 95 -1.84 10.19 17.40
CA VAL A 95 -1.83 9.50 18.70
C VAL A 95 -3.20 9.64 19.37
N ALA A 96 -3.60 8.63 20.14
CA ALA A 96 -4.75 8.69 21.01
C ALA A 96 -4.56 9.82 22.05
N ASN A 97 -5.63 10.53 22.39
CA ASN A 97 -5.62 11.58 23.41
C ASN A 97 -6.93 11.58 24.20
N ALA A 98 -7.02 12.47 25.19
CA ALA A 98 -8.18 12.55 26.08
C ALA A 98 -9.53 12.84 25.37
N LYS A 99 -9.50 13.39 24.14
CA LYS A 99 -10.72 13.70 23.35
C LYS A 99 -11.01 12.65 22.29
N ASN A 100 -10.01 11.87 21.89
CA ASN A 100 -10.15 10.79 20.92
C ASN A 100 -9.17 9.68 21.27
N HIS A 101 -9.71 8.63 21.89
CA HIS A 101 -8.97 7.47 22.39
C HIS A 101 -8.42 6.56 21.28
N HIS A 102 -8.74 6.82 20.01
CA HIS A 102 -8.23 6.04 18.90
C HIS A 102 -6.92 6.60 18.36
N GLY A 103 -6.00 5.66 18.10
CA GLY A 103 -4.76 5.91 17.39
C GLY A 103 -4.92 5.56 15.91
N TYR A 104 -4.41 6.40 15.02
CA TYR A 104 -4.48 6.19 13.58
C TYR A 104 -3.10 6.37 12.95
N ILE A 105 -2.78 5.54 11.96
CA ILE A 105 -1.58 5.66 11.15
C ILE A 105 -2.01 5.54 9.70
N ILE A 106 -1.60 6.48 8.87
CA ILE A 106 -1.75 6.41 7.41
C ILE A 106 -0.34 6.37 6.84
N SER A 107 -0.05 5.38 6.00
CA SER A 107 1.16 5.36 5.20
C SER A 107 0.79 5.37 3.73
N THR A 108 1.35 6.31 2.98
CA THR A 108 1.08 6.46 1.54
C THR A 108 2.32 6.10 0.74
N VAL A 109 2.14 5.27 -0.27
CA VAL A 109 3.18 4.87 -1.23
C VAL A 109 2.82 5.48 -2.59
N LEU A 110 3.78 6.17 -3.18
CA LEU A 110 3.66 6.91 -4.44
C LEU A 110 4.58 6.29 -5.48
N SER A 111 4.12 6.15 -6.72
CA SER A 111 4.86 5.45 -7.77
C SER A 111 4.88 6.18 -9.10
N GLU A 112 5.90 5.88 -9.90
CA GLU A 112 6.23 6.49 -11.19
C GLU A 112 6.56 5.39 -12.22
N ASP A 113 5.95 5.44 -13.39
CA ASP A 113 6.02 4.46 -14.48
C ASP A 113 7.11 4.78 -15.53
N HIS A 114 7.99 5.73 -15.21
CA HIS A 114 9.12 6.19 -16.01
C HIS A 114 8.75 7.05 -17.23
N THR A 115 7.59 7.71 -17.23
CA THR A 115 7.17 8.59 -18.33
C THR A 115 7.40 10.07 -18.03
N ASP A 116 7.19 10.57 -16.81
CA ASP A 116 7.24 12.02 -16.53
C ASP A 116 7.77 12.45 -15.16
N ASN A 117 8.06 11.51 -14.24
CA ASN A 117 8.54 11.75 -12.87
C ASN A 117 7.54 12.53 -11.97
N ASP A 118 6.24 12.37 -12.17
CA ASP A 118 5.20 12.98 -11.34
C ASP A 118 4.87 12.18 -10.05
N TYR A 119 5.31 10.92 -9.98
CA TYR A 119 5.11 9.98 -8.86
C TYR A 119 3.66 9.81 -8.42
N ASN A 120 2.68 9.97 -9.31
CA ASN A 120 1.28 9.75 -8.98
C ASN A 120 0.60 8.64 -9.78
N ASP A 121 1.33 7.94 -10.65
CA ASP A 121 0.84 6.82 -11.47
C ASP A 121 0.08 5.76 -10.67
N ALA A 122 0.55 5.44 -9.46
CA ALA A 122 -0.22 4.68 -8.49
C ALA A 122 0.02 5.20 -7.07
N ILE A 123 -1.08 5.44 -6.37
CA ILE A 123 -1.14 5.95 -5.00
C ILE A 123 -1.78 4.90 -4.12
N ILE A 124 -1.00 4.32 -3.22
CA ILE A 124 -1.46 3.31 -2.26
C ILE A 124 -1.55 3.94 -0.89
N SER A 125 -2.68 3.75 -0.20
CA SER A 125 -2.87 4.17 1.18
C SER A 125 -3.08 2.96 2.10
N ILE A 126 -2.27 2.88 3.15
CA ILE A 126 -2.38 1.87 4.21
C ILE A 126 -2.87 2.59 5.46
N PHE A 127 -4.16 2.42 5.76
CA PHE A 127 -4.78 2.96 6.96
C PHE A 127 -4.76 1.92 8.06
N GLN A 128 -4.29 2.31 9.24
CA GLN A 128 -4.19 1.47 10.42
C GLN A 128 -4.83 2.18 11.60
N TYR A 129 -5.55 1.43 12.43
CA TYR A 129 -6.21 1.98 13.60
C TYR A 129 -6.30 0.99 14.75
N LYS A 130 -6.34 1.56 15.96
CA LYS A 130 -6.69 0.89 17.22
C LYS A 130 -7.61 1.78 18.03
#